data_AF-A0A4R6GMY6-F1
#
_entry.id   AF-A0A4R6GMY6-F1
#
_cell.length_a   1.000
_cell.length_b   1.000
_cell.length_c   1.000
_cell.angle_alpha   90.00
_cell.angle_beta   90.00
_cell.angle_gamma   90.00
#
_symmetry.space_group_name_H-M   'P 1'
#
loop_
_entity.id
_entity.type
_entity.pdbx_description
1 polymer ?
#
loop_
_entity_poly.entity_id
_entity_poly.type
_entity_poly.pdbx_seq_one_letter_code
_entity_poly.pdbx_strand_id
1 'polypeptide(L)'
;MTAIDQRQQAREFCIYSLILINFPRNQRLAPILAGSICWINVPARSSNHRTCRLIPVSHQENRVPNYATGIDDIATTRGACSGWTFICIDHSALDAFETAAAALLQEAKLKSFHGKEFKRRKIDSYIKFLKLVRSTLESESGSGFVSSTLLGQDWKTEFEGFCNNVIGGSFSSAGVEPGPISEASQRIASPLFTFQRMAESNCRGGSTIVQIDRHALYDSLDSDELKIEGTKVSGQLPIIAALRAYGKRQFPNAPEIEREGISVCPDEDSFLVQAADIIGNFSTALAFRHLGRKSKSNDLKCSTFHQVFGDLIDFSDFPEGVERNGDELVLAPGSASFTFSIGGAGV
;
A
#
# COMPACT_ATOMS: atom_id res chain seq x y z
N MET A 1 -6.08 -34.33 6.03
CA MET A 1 -5.18 -33.96 4.91
C MET A 1 -5.53 -34.79 3.70
N THR A 2 -6.08 -34.17 2.67
CA THR A 2 -6.23 -34.84 1.39
C THR A 2 -4.90 -34.76 0.63
N ALA A 3 -4.65 -35.66 -0.33
CA ALA A 3 -3.45 -35.62 -1.16
C ALA A 3 -3.34 -34.34 -2.02
N ILE A 4 -4.41 -33.56 -2.10
CA ILE A 4 -4.49 -32.29 -2.83
C ILE A 4 -3.75 -31.17 -2.05
N ASP A 5 -3.96 -31.07 -0.73
CA ASP A 5 -3.32 -30.05 0.12
C ASP A 5 -1.78 -30.17 0.14
N GLN A 6 -1.25 -31.39 0.21
CA GLN A 6 0.20 -31.62 0.26
C GLN A 6 0.90 -31.23 -1.06
N ARG A 7 0.23 -31.41 -2.21
CA ARG A 7 0.75 -31.05 -3.53
C ARG A 7 0.74 -29.54 -3.74
N GLN A 8 -0.26 -28.83 -3.21
CA GLN A 8 -0.35 -27.38 -3.27
C GLN A 8 0.75 -26.70 -2.44
N GLN A 9 1.00 -27.19 -1.21
CA GLN A 9 2.10 -26.69 -0.36
C GLN A 9 3.49 -26.92 -0.95
N ALA A 10 3.75 -28.08 -1.54
CA ALA A 10 5.05 -28.38 -2.18
C ALA A 10 5.34 -27.47 -3.39
N ARG A 11 4.29 -27.06 -4.11
CA ARG A 11 4.40 -26.16 -5.28
C ARG A 11 4.54 -24.70 -4.89
N GLU A 12 3.84 -24.26 -3.85
CA GLU A 12 4.06 -22.94 -3.25
C GLU A 12 5.53 -22.78 -2.83
N PHE A 13 6.08 -23.79 -2.17
CA PHE A 13 7.51 -23.82 -1.81
C PHE A 13 8.43 -23.75 -3.04
N CYS A 14 8.08 -24.38 -4.17
CA CYS A 14 8.82 -24.23 -5.44
C CYS A 14 8.75 -22.80 -5.97
N ILE A 15 7.58 -22.15 -5.96
CA ILE A 15 7.42 -20.75 -6.39
C ILE A 15 8.24 -19.83 -5.49
N TYR A 16 8.15 -19.98 -4.16
CA TYR A 16 8.98 -19.23 -3.20
C TYR A 16 10.48 -19.43 -3.43
N SER A 17 10.90 -20.68 -3.68
CA SER A 17 12.31 -21.01 -3.92
C SER A 17 12.82 -20.42 -5.23
N LEU A 18 12.02 -20.46 -6.31
CA LEU A 18 12.36 -19.88 -7.61
C LEU A 18 12.45 -18.35 -7.56
N ILE A 19 11.54 -17.70 -6.84
CA ILE A 19 11.55 -16.24 -6.63
C ILE A 19 12.79 -15.82 -5.82
N LEU A 20 13.15 -16.56 -4.75
CA LEU A 20 14.35 -16.29 -3.95
C LEU A 20 15.67 -16.50 -4.74
N ILE A 21 15.67 -17.38 -5.75
CA ILE A 21 16.82 -17.62 -6.63
C ILE A 21 16.97 -16.51 -7.67
N ASN A 22 15.87 -15.96 -8.18
CA ASN A 22 15.88 -14.93 -9.24
C ASN A 22 15.97 -13.49 -8.74
N PHE A 23 16.06 -13.24 -7.43
CA PHE A 23 16.41 -11.90 -6.94
C PHE A 23 17.84 -11.54 -7.37
N PRO A 24 18.06 -10.51 -8.20
CA PRO A 24 19.40 -10.13 -8.61
C PRO A 24 20.21 -9.72 -7.38
N ARG A 25 21.23 -10.51 -7.05
CA ARG A 25 22.18 -10.22 -5.96
C ARG A 25 23.07 -9.01 -6.24
N ASN A 26 23.05 -8.48 -7.47
CA ASN A 26 23.98 -7.46 -7.97
C ASN A 26 23.30 -6.48 -8.94
N GLN A 27 22.30 -5.73 -8.50
CA GLN A 27 22.00 -4.45 -9.14
C GLN A 27 22.53 -3.33 -8.23
N ARG A 28 23.57 -2.64 -8.72
CA ARG A 28 24.07 -1.41 -8.13
C ARG A 28 23.04 -0.31 -8.38
N LEU A 29 22.12 -0.13 -7.44
CA LEU A 29 21.50 1.16 -7.19
C LEU A 29 22.17 1.73 -5.94
N ALA A 30 23.29 2.43 -6.14
CA ALA A 30 23.87 3.32 -5.14
C ALA A 30 24.68 4.40 -5.87
N PRO A 31 24.55 5.68 -5.49
CA PRO A 31 24.26 6.14 -4.14
C PRO A 31 23.00 7.03 -4.05
N ILE A 32 21.87 6.55 -3.49
CA ILE A 32 20.83 7.35 -2.80
C ILE A 32 20.06 6.35 -1.91
N LEU A 33 20.70 5.93 -0.81
CA LEU A 33 20.12 5.18 0.31
C LEU A 33 20.79 5.72 1.57
N ALA A 34 20.57 7.01 1.84
CA ALA A 34 21.06 7.65 3.06
C ALA A 34 19.90 7.69 4.06
N GLY A 35 19.91 6.72 4.97
CA GLY A 35 18.90 6.55 6.01
C GLY A 35 19.03 5.18 6.66
N SER A 36 20.18 4.92 7.30
CA SER A 36 20.43 3.80 8.23
C SER A 36 20.26 2.37 7.69
N ILE A 37 21.31 1.81 7.09
CA ILE A 37 21.44 0.34 6.93
C ILE A 37 22.80 -0.11 7.49
N CYS A 38 22.74 -0.97 8.51
CA CYS A 38 23.88 -1.69 9.07
C CYS A 38 24.28 -2.84 8.13
N TRP A 39 25.53 -2.84 7.67
CA TRP A 39 26.07 -3.86 6.77
C TRP A 39 26.47 -5.11 7.57
N ILE A 40 25.74 -6.23 7.38
CA ILE A 40 26.25 -7.55 7.77
C ILE A 40 26.85 -8.22 6.53
N ASN A 41 28.17 -8.31 6.53
CA ASN A 41 28.96 -8.98 5.50
C ASN A 41 28.90 -10.50 5.77
N VAL A 42 28.23 -11.28 4.92
CA VAL A 42 28.22 -12.75 5.02
C VAL A 42 29.19 -13.32 3.98
N PRO A 43 30.25 -14.04 4.38
CA PRO A 43 31.24 -14.56 3.43
C PRO A 43 30.65 -15.69 2.57
N ALA A 44 31.07 -15.71 1.31
CA ALA A 44 30.72 -16.75 0.35
C ALA A 44 31.22 -18.13 0.84
N ARG A 45 30.28 -19.06 1.03
CA ARG A 45 30.59 -20.49 1.16
C ARG A 45 30.10 -21.26 -0.07
N SER A 46 30.99 -22.14 -0.51
CA SER A 46 30.97 -22.92 -1.73
C SER A 46 29.75 -23.80 -1.93
N SER A 47 29.47 -24.06 -3.21
CA SER A 47 28.54 -25.03 -3.77
C SER A 47 28.58 -26.38 -3.05
N ASN A 48 27.47 -26.72 -2.38
CA ASN A 48 27.07 -28.08 -2.11
C ASN A 48 25.56 -28.16 -2.33
N HIS A 49 25.10 -29.21 -3.02
CA HIS A 49 23.70 -29.50 -3.29
C HIS A 49 22.86 -29.32 -2.01
N ARG A 50 22.13 -28.20 -1.94
CA ARG A 50 21.10 -28.02 -0.92
C ARG A 50 19.92 -28.85 -1.35
N THR A 51 19.72 -29.98 -0.70
CA THR A 51 18.39 -30.54 -0.50
C THR A 51 17.57 -29.47 0.19
N CYS A 52 16.72 -28.77 -0.56
CA CYS A 52 15.70 -27.90 0.01
C CYS A 52 14.81 -28.77 0.90
N ARG A 53 14.99 -28.70 2.22
CA ARG A 53 14.04 -29.27 3.16
C ARG A 53 12.75 -28.49 3.02
N LEU A 54 11.68 -29.18 2.62
CA LEU A 54 10.31 -28.71 2.70
C LEU A 54 10.07 -28.35 4.18
N ILE A 55 9.97 -27.05 4.47
CA ILE A 55 9.40 -26.60 5.75
C ILE A 55 7.89 -26.75 5.55
N PRO A 56 7.20 -27.57 6.36
CA PRO A 56 5.75 -27.69 6.26
C PRO A 56 5.14 -26.31 6.46
N VAL A 57 4.38 -25.83 5.49
CA VAL A 57 3.50 -24.68 5.70
C VAL A 57 2.45 -25.19 6.67
N SER A 58 2.61 -24.84 7.95
CA SER A 58 1.61 -25.13 8.97
C SER A 58 0.26 -24.63 8.44
N HIS A 59 -0.78 -25.46 8.53
CA HIS A 59 -2.16 -25.02 8.30
C HIS A 59 -2.33 -23.63 8.91
N GLN A 60 -2.51 -22.60 8.07
CA GLN A 60 -3.09 -21.35 8.54
C GLN A 60 -4.52 -21.75 8.91
N GLU A 61 -4.75 -22.05 10.20
CA GLU A 61 -6.07 -21.87 10.79
C GLU A 61 -6.59 -20.50 10.32
N ASN A 62 -7.90 -20.38 10.06
CA ASN A 62 -8.56 -19.11 9.74
C ASN A 62 -8.31 -18.10 10.86
N ARG A 63 -7.13 -17.49 10.87
CA ARG A 63 -6.76 -16.43 11.77
C ARG A 63 -7.36 -15.18 11.15
N VAL A 64 -8.18 -14.51 11.95
CA VAL A 64 -8.64 -13.17 11.62
C VAL A 64 -7.39 -12.32 11.34
N PRO A 65 -7.34 -11.58 10.23
CA PRO A 65 -6.20 -10.71 9.94
C PRO A 65 -5.96 -9.73 11.08
N ASN A 66 -4.73 -9.26 11.25
CA ASN A 66 -4.44 -8.22 12.23
C ASN A 66 -4.89 -6.85 11.75
N TYR A 67 -4.82 -6.62 10.43
CA TYR A 67 -5.05 -5.31 9.84
C TYR A 67 -6.02 -5.37 8.66
N ALA A 68 -6.66 -4.23 8.41
CA ALA A 68 -7.38 -3.94 7.18
C ALA A 68 -6.82 -2.65 6.57
N THR A 69 -6.45 -2.70 5.30
CA THR A 69 -5.76 -1.60 4.61
C THR A 69 -6.57 -1.11 3.41
N GLY A 70 -6.77 0.20 3.29
CA GLY A 70 -7.26 0.86 2.07
C GLY A 70 -6.13 1.57 1.34
N ILE A 71 -6.12 1.49 0.02
CA ILE A 71 -5.12 2.13 -0.84
C ILE A 71 -5.82 2.93 -1.94
N ASP A 72 -5.40 4.18 -2.10
CA ASP A 72 -5.83 5.04 -3.19
C ASP A 72 -4.63 5.74 -3.86
N ASP A 73 -4.77 6.10 -5.14
CA ASP A 73 -3.75 6.82 -5.87
C ASP A 73 -3.83 8.33 -5.63
N ILE A 74 -2.68 8.99 -5.65
CA ILE A 74 -2.62 10.45 -5.56
C ILE A 74 -1.71 11.01 -6.64
N ALA A 75 -2.10 12.14 -7.19
CA ALA A 75 -1.30 12.85 -8.17
C ALA A 75 -1.50 14.36 -8.04
N THR A 76 -0.45 15.11 -8.35
CA THR A 76 -0.57 16.55 -8.55
C THR A 76 -1.33 16.84 -9.85
N THR A 77 -1.83 18.06 -10.01
CA THR A 77 -2.75 18.42 -11.10
C THR A 77 -2.20 18.13 -12.49
N ARG A 78 -0.88 18.30 -12.71
CA ARG A 78 -0.22 17.97 -13.98
C ARG A 78 0.64 16.70 -13.91
N GLY A 79 0.54 15.93 -12.82
CA GLY A 79 1.28 14.67 -12.64
C GLY A 79 2.79 14.86 -12.48
N ALA A 80 3.24 16.02 -12.01
CA ALA A 80 4.66 16.25 -11.73
C ALA A 80 5.16 15.37 -10.57
N CYS A 81 4.27 15.09 -9.62
CA CYS A 81 4.42 14.04 -8.63
C CYS A 81 3.17 13.19 -8.58
N SER A 82 3.34 11.91 -8.28
CA SER A 82 2.24 11.00 -7.98
C SER A 82 2.71 9.87 -7.08
N GLY A 83 1.77 9.16 -6.49
CA GLY A 83 2.05 8.08 -5.58
C GLY A 83 0.75 7.54 -4.99
N TRP A 84 0.75 7.23 -3.70
CA TRP A 84 -0.35 6.51 -3.08
C TRP A 84 -0.57 6.96 -1.64
N THR A 85 -1.83 6.85 -1.20
CA THR A 85 -2.21 6.98 0.20
C THR A 85 -2.70 5.64 0.71
N PHE A 86 -2.28 5.32 1.93
CA PHE A 86 -2.59 4.08 2.64
C PHE A 86 -3.24 4.44 3.96
N ILE A 87 -4.37 3.82 4.26
CA ILE A 87 -4.92 3.76 5.62
C ILE A 87 -4.87 2.32 6.08
N CYS A 88 -4.30 2.07 7.25
CA CYS A 88 -4.23 0.77 7.87
C CYS A 88 -4.88 0.89 9.25
N ILE A 89 -5.87 0.07 9.53
CA ILE A 89 -6.53 0.00 10.85
C ILE A 89 -6.45 -1.43 11.38
N ASP A 90 -6.64 -1.58 12.69
CA ASP A 90 -6.87 -2.88 13.29
C ASP A 90 -8.10 -3.53 12.65
N HIS A 91 -7.96 -4.77 12.18
CA HIS A 91 -9.05 -5.49 11.53
C HIS A 91 -10.28 -5.62 12.45
N SER A 92 -10.07 -5.74 13.77
CA SER A 92 -11.18 -5.82 14.74
C SER A 92 -12.05 -4.57 14.79
N ALA A 93 -11.55 -3.43 14.30
CA ALA A 93 -12.28 -2.18 14.21
C ALA A 93 -13.01 -1.96 12.88
N LEU A 94 -12.77 -2.82 11.86
CA LEU A 94 -13.26 -2.63 10.50
C LEU A 94 -14.78 -2.51 10.43
N ASP A 95 -15.52 -3.49 10.96
CA ASP A 95 -16.99 -3.53 10.89
C ASP A 95 -17.63 -2.29 11.54
N ALA A 96 -17.07 -1.85 12.68
CA ALA A 96 -17.54 -0.67 13.39
C ALA A 96 -17.24 0.62 12.61
N PHE A 97 -16.06 0.71 12.00
CA PHE A 97 -15.67 1.82 11.14
C PHE A 97 -16.59 1.92 9.91
N GLU A 98 -16.81 0.81 9.19
CA GLU A 98 -17.67 0.78 8.00
C GLU A 98 -19.13 1.12 8.34
N THR A 99 -19.66 0.58 9.43
CA THR A 99 -21.02 0.88 9.89
C THR A 99 -21.19 2.37 10.21
N ALA A 100 -20.24 2.95 10.95
CA ALA A 100 -20.28 4.37 11.31
C ALA A 100 -20.10 5.28 10.08
N ALA A 101 -19.21 4.92 9.16
CA ALA A 101 -18.99 5.65 7.92
C ALA A 101 -20.22 5.64 7.02
N ALA A 102 -20.90 4.49 6.88
CA ALA A 102 -22.15 4.36 6.13
C ALA A 102 -23.26 5.25 6.70
N ALA A 103 -23.41 5.29 8.03
CA ALA A 103 -24.37 6.16 8.69
C ALA A 103 -24.10 7.65 8.41
N LEU A 104 -22.82 8.07 8.44
CA LEU A 104 -22.42 9.44 8.10
C LEU A 104 -22.71 9.79 6.64
N LEU A 105 -22.44 8.85 5.72
CA LEU A 105 -22.70 9.02 4.30
C LEU A 105 -24.20 9.21 4.01
N GLN A 106 -25.04 8.37 4.65
CA GLN A 106 -26.49 8.45 4.56
C GLN A 106 -27.04 9.77 5.13
N GLU A 107 -26.58 10.19 6.32
CA GLU A 107 -26.94 11.47 6.93
C GLU A 107 -26.59 12.64 5.99
N ALA A 108 -25.41 12.58 5.38
CA ALA A 108 -24.92 13.60 4.47
C ALA A 108 -25.60 13.60 3.11
N LYS A 109 -26.37 12.56 2.75
CA LYS A 109 -26.95 12.33 1.42
C LYS A 109 -25.87 12.41 0.32
N LEU A 110 -24.77 11.71 0.55
CA LEU A 110 -23.65 11.60 -0.39
C LEU A 110 -23.63 10.19 -1.00
N LYS A 111 -23.00 10.06 -2.17
CA LYS A 111 -22.78 8.76 -2.83
C LYS A 111 -21.52 8.07 -2.31
N SER A 112 -20.45 8.84 -2.16
CA SER A 112 -19.20 8.47 -1.51
C SER A 112 -18.58 9.71 -0.86
N PHE A 113 -17.62 9.51 0.03
CA PHE A 113 -16.72 10.57 0.44
C PHE A 113 -15.52 10.60 -0.50
N HIS A 114 -15.43 11.64 -1.35
CA HIS A 114 -14.35 11.77 -2.33
C HIS A 114 -13.78 13.21 -2.30
N GLY A 115 -12.47 13.33 -2.14
CA GLY A 115 -11.71 14.57 -2.08
C GLY A 115 -11.90 15.49 -3.29
N LYS A 116 -12.24 14.96 -4.49
CA LYS A 116 -12.60 15.79 -5.66
C LYS A 116 -14.02 16.36 -5.57
N GLU A 117 -14.92 15.66 -4.89
CA GLU A 117 -16.32 16.08 -4.71
C GLU A 117 -16.55 16.98 -3.48
N PHE A 118 -15.51 17.18 -2.67
CA PHE A 118 -15.55 18.02 -1.48
C PHE A 118 -16.02 19.45 -1.80
N LYS A 119 -17.11 19.86 -1.13
CA LYS A 119 -17.77 21.16 -1.32
C LYS A 119 -18.03 21.83 0.01
N ARG A 120 -17.98 23.18 0.03
CA ARG A 120 -18.23 24.01 1.23
C ARG A 120 -19.50 23.65 2.00
N ARG A 121 -20.59 23.33 1.30
CA ARG A 121 -21.87 22.96 1.94
C ARG A 121 -21.88 21.60 2.65
N LYS A 122 -20.80 20.80 2.54
CA LYS A 122 -20.66 19.46 3.11
C LYS A 122 -19.49 19.35 4.09
N ILE A 123 -18.87 20.47 4.47
CA ILE A 123 -17.70 20.50 5.37
C ILE A 123 -17.94 19.68 6.63
N ASP A 124 -19.07 19.89 7.30
CA ASP A 124 -19.36 19.22 8.58
C ASP A 124 -19.39 17.70 8.45
N SER A 125 -19.94 17.17 7.35
CA SER A 125 -19.95 15.72 7.08
C SER A 125 -18.53 15.17 6.87
N TYR A 126 -17.67 15.91 6.16
CA TYR A 126 -16.27 15.50 5.96
C TYR A 126 -15.46 15.60 7.27
N ILE A 127 -15.71 16.61 8.11
CA ILE A 127 -15.11 16.70 9.44
C ILE A 127 -15.50 15.49 10.29
N LYS A 128 -16.79 15.12 10.31
CA LYS A 128 -17.26 13.93 11.03
C LYS A 128 -16.57 12.66 10.54
N PHE A 129 -16.45 12.48 9.23
CA PHE A 129 -15.78 11.32 8.64
C PHE A 129 -14.28 11.27 8.97
N LEU A 130 -13.57 12.40 8.85
CA LEU A 130 -12.16 12.48 9.24
C LEU A 130 -11.95 12.23 10.75
N LYS A 131 -12.86 12.71 11.60
CA LYS A 131 -12.82 12.42 13.04
C LYS A 131 -13.06 10.95 13.34
N LEU A 132 -13.95 10.29 12.60
CA LEU A 132 -14.14 8.84 12.68
C LEU A 132 -12.82 8.14 12.34
N VAL A 133 -12.20 8.44 11.20
CA VAL A 133 -10.89 7.90 10.81
C VAL A 133 -9.86 8.11 11.92
N ARG A 134 -9.71 9.34 12.42
CA ARG A 134 -8.80 9.64 13.53
C ARG A 134 -9.05 8.77 14.76
N SER A 135 -10.30 8.70 15.21
CA SER A 135 -10.67 7.93 16.41
C SER A 135 -10.43 6.42 16.25
N THR A 136 -10.55 5.90 15.02
CA THR A 136 -10.23 4.51 14.72
C THR A 136 -8.73 4.25 14.80
N LEU A 137 -7.91 5.17 14.26
CA LEU A 137 -6.45 5.10 14.34
C LEU A 137 -5.94 5.21 15.79
N GLU A 138 -6.54 6.09 16.58
CA GLU A 138 -6.20 6.36 18.00
C GLU A 138 -6.90 5.40 18.99
N SER A 139 -7.62 4.39 18.51
CA SER A 139 -8.31 3.43 19.40
C SER A 139 -7.31 2.71 20.32
N GLU A 140 -7.78 2.14 21.44
CA GLU A 140 -6.89 1.54 22.45
C GLU A 140 -5.98 0.43 21.90
N SER A 141 -6.31 -0.19 20.76
CA SER A 141 -5.42 -1.14 20.08
C SER A 141 -4.27 -0.48 19.28
N GLY A 142 -4.34 0.85 19.06
CA GLY A 142 -3.23 1.78 18.83
C GLY A 142 -2.27 1.44 17.67
N SER A 143 -2.69 0.58 16.75
CA SER A 143 -1.80 -0.01 15.74
C SER A 143 -2.08 0.46 14.33
N GLY A 144 -3.09 1.32 14.15
CA GLY A 144 -3.42 1.91 12.86
C GLY A 144 -2.48 3.04 12.48
N PHE A 145 -2.32 3.26 11.17
CA PHE A 145 -1.60 4.40 10.63
C PHE A 145 -2.22 4.87 9.32
N VAL A 146 -1.94 6.10 8.94
CA VAL A 146 -2.15 6.62 7.59
C VAL A 146 -0.83 7.13 7.06
N SER A 147 -0.54 6.85 5.79
CA SER A 147 0.63 7.38 5.11
C SER A 147 0.28 7.79 3.70
N SER A 148 0.74 8.96 3.28
CA SER A 148 0.56 9.51 1.95
C SER A 148 1.93 9.80 1.35
N THR A 149 2.30 9.09 0.28
CA THR A 149 3.63 9.17 -0.33
C THR A 149 3.53 9.69 -1.75
N LEU A 150 4.28 10.75 -2.06
CA LEU A 150 4.48 11.29 -3.39
C LEU A 150 5.87 10.93 -3.90
N LEU A 151 5.94 10.51 -5.16
CA LEU A 151 7.17 10.24 -5.88
C LEU A 151 7.33 11.24 -7.03
N GLY A 152 8.57 11.60 -7.33
CA GLY A 152 8.91 12.30 -8.56
C GLY A 152 8.69 11.38 -9.75
N GLN A 153 8.32 11.94 -10.91
CA GLN A 153 7.89 11.11 -12.04
C GLN A 153 8.99 10.18 -12.59
N ASP A 154 10.24 10.63 -12.60
CA ASP A 154 11.38 9.81 -13.03
C ASP A 154 11.56 8.60 -12.09
N TRP A 155 11.56 8.87 -10.78
CA TRP A 155 11.68 7.83 -9.76
C TRP A 155 10.51 6.86 -9.78
N LYS A 156 9.28 7.36 -9.95
CA LYS A 156 8.08 6.51 -10.08
C LYS A 156 8.23 5.57 -11.29
N THR A 157 8.67 6.09 -12.43
CA THR A 157 8.88 5.28 -13.64
C THR A 157 9.91 4.17 -13.41
N GLU A 158 11.05 4.49 -12.78
CA GLU A 158 12.06 3.49 -12.44
C GLU A 158 11.55 2.44 -11.45
N PHE A 159 10.83 2.89 -10.42
CA PHE A 159 10.26 2.03 -9.39
C PHE A 159 9.19 1.09 -9.95
N GLU A 160 8.29 1.59 -10.79
CA GLU A 160 7.31 0.77 -11.50
C GLU A 160 7.99 -0.25 -12.42
N GLY A 161 9.04 0.16 -13.14
CA GLY A 161 9.86 -0.75 -13.93
C GLY A 161 10.47 -1.88 -13.09
N PHE A 162 11.02 -1.55 -11.92
CA PHE A 162 11.51 -2.54 -10.96
C PHE A 162 10.38 -3.50 -10.50
N CYS A 163 9.25 -2.97 -10.05
CA CYS A 163 8.12 -3.78 -9.59
C CYS A 163 7.59 -4.70 -10.69
N ASN A 164 7.45 -4.18 -11.91
CA ASN A 164 7.01 -4.95 -13.08
C ASN A 164 7.96 -6.10 -13.41
N ASN A 165 9.28 -5.88 -13.28
CA ASN A 165 10.29 -6.91 -13.50
C ASN A 165 10.25 -7.98 -12.41
N VAL A 166 10.07 -7.60 -11.14
CA VAL A 166 9.96 -8.55 -10.03
C VAL A 166 8.72 -9.43 -10.19
N ILE A 167 7.55 -8.82 -10.43
CA ILE A 167 6.31 -9.58 -10.61
C ILE A 167 6.33 -10.36 -11.92
N GLY A 168 6.67 -9.73 -13.04
CA GLY A 168 6.74 -10.40 -14.34
C GLY A 168 7.71 -11.58 -14.34
N GLY A 169 8.91 -11.41 -13.78
CA GLY A 169 9.88 -12.48 -13.62
C GLY A 169 9.37 -13.61 -12.71
N SER A 170 8.60 -13.29 -11.68
CA SER A 170 7.96 -14.29 -10.80
C SER A 170 6.90 -15.10 -11.54
N PHE A 171 6.05 -14.44 -12.34
CA PHE A 171 5.05 -15.10 -13.18
C PHE A 171 5.69 -16.02 -14.22
N SER A 172 6.68 -15.52 -14.98
CA SER A 172 7.39 -16.34 -15.97
C SER A 172 8.12 -17.52 -15.34
N SER A 173 8.74 -17.34 -14.17
CA SER A 173 9.40 -18.43 -13.44
C SER A 173 8.42 -19.50 -12.95
N ALA A 174 7.17 -19.12 -12.69
CA ALA A 174 6.10 -20.04 -12.33
C ALA A 174 5.41 -20.69 -13.56
N GLY A 175 5.89 -20.43 -14.77
CA GLY A 175 5.29 -20.94 -16.01
C GLY A 175 3.92 -20.33 -16.31
N VAL A 176 3.64 -19.12 -15.80
CA VAL A 176 2.41 -18.39 -16.10
C VAL A 176 2.65 -17.54 -17.35
N GLU A 177 1.86 -17.79 -18.39
CA GLU A 177 1.89 -16.99 -19.61
C GLU A 177 1.42 -15.55 -19.36
N PRO A 178 1.98 -14.56 -20.07
CA PRO A 178 1.48 -13.19 -20.02
C PRO A 178 -0.02 -13.12 -20.36
N GLY A 179 -0.76 -12.33 -19.60
CA GLY A 179 -2.18 -12.11 -19.82
C GLY A 179 -2.79 -11.12 -18.81
N PRO A 180 -4.13 -11.02 -18.76
CA PRO A 180 -4.80 -10.00 -17.96
C PRO A 180 -4.44 -10.04 -16.47
N ILE A 181 -4.28 -11.23 -15.87
CA ILE A 181 -3.92 -11.38 -14.45
C ILE A 181 -2.47 -10.92 -14.19
N SER A 182 -1.52 -11.27 -15.07
CA SER A 182 -0.12 -10.84 -14.90
C SER A 182 0.02 -9.33 -15.09
N GLU A 183 -0.69 -8.75 -16.06
CA GLU A 183 -0.70 -7.30 -16.29
C GLU A 183 -1.33 -6.55 -15.11
N ALA A 184 -2.47 -7.03 -14.61
CA ALA A 184 -3.12 -6.45 -13.44
C ALA A 184 -2.20 -6.53 -12.21
N SER A 185 -1.58 -7.69 -11.98
CA SER A 185 -0.61 -7.89 -10.90
C SER A 185 0.58 -6.94 -10.99
N GLN A 186 1.15 -6.74 -12.18
CA GLN A 186 2.25 -5.80 -12.39
C GLN A 186 1.84 -4.37 -12.02
N ARG A 187 0.64 -3.94 -12.38
CA ARG A 187 0.17 -2.58 -12.09
C ARG A 187 -0.09 -2.32 -10.61
N ILE A 188 -0.62 -3.28 -9.87
CA ILE A 188 -0.84 -3.13 -8.41
C ILE A 188 0.43 -3.39 -7.58
N ALA A 189 1.53 -3.81 -8.22
CA ALA A 189 2.76 -4.15 -7.50
C ALA A 189 3.36 -2.95 -6.78
N SER A 190 3.48 -1.81 -7.46
CA SER A 190 4.11 -0.61 -6.90
C SER A 190 3.41 -0.04 -5.66
N PRO A 191 2.07 0.09 -5.60
CA PRO A 191 1.41 0.46 -4.35
C PRO A 191 1.63 -0.56 -3.24
N LEU A 192 1.59 -1.87 -3.53
CA LEU A 192 1.75 -2.92 -2.51
C LEU A 192 3.17 -2.99 -1.95
N PHE A 193 4.20 -2.85 -2.78
CA PHE A 193 5.58 -2.73 -2.31
C PHE A 193 5.80 -1.46 -1.48
N THR A 194 5.16 -0.36 -1.87
CA THR A 194 5.21 0.89 -1.09
C THR A 194 4.52 0.73 0.25
N PHE A 195 3.36 0.06 0.28
CA PHE A 195 2.65 -0.28 1.52
C PHE A 195 3.54 -1.10 2.47
N GLN A 196 4.17 -2.19 2.00
CA GLN A 196 5.06 -2.99 2.84
C GLN A 196 6.19 -2.14 3.45
N ARG A 197 6.78 -1.24 2.66
CA ARG A 197 7.81 -0.31 3.14
C ARG A 197 7.29 0.64 4.22
N MET A 198 6.08 1.17 4.07
CA MET A 198 5.48 2.06 5.08
C MET A 198 5.07 1.30 6.33
N ALA A 199 4.50 0.10 6.17
CA ALA A 199 4.03 -0.71 7.28
C ALA A 199 5.18 -1.27 8.14
N GLU A 200 6.39 -1.42 7.58
CA GLU A 200 7.59 -1.86 8.32
C GLU A 200 7.82 -1.07 9.62
N SER A 201 7.69 0.25 9.56
CA SER A 201 7.93 1.13 10.72
C SER A 201 6.67 1.39 11.54
N ASN A 202 5.49 1.05 11.03
CA ASN A 202 4.21 1.45 11.60
C ASN A 202 3.39 0.27 12.17
N CYS A 203 3.67 -0.96 11.76
CA CYS A 203 3.01 -2.17 12.21
C CYS A 203 3.95 -3.05 13.06
N ARG A 204 3.41 -4.14 13.61
CA ARG A 204 4.15 -5.10 14.45
C ARG A 204 4.10 -6.52 13.86
N GLY A 205 4.32 -6.65 12.55
CA GLY A 205 4.16 -7.90 11.81
C GLY A 205 2.69 -8.30 11.68
N GLY A 206 2.41 -9.61 11.62
CA GLY A 206 1.04 -10.13 11.51
C GLY A 206 0.58 -10.25 10.05
N SER A 207 -0.73 -10.09 9.82
CA SER A 207 -1.31 -10.14 8.48
C SER A 207 -2.35 -9.06 8.21
N THR A 208 -2.60 -8.79 6.92
CA THR A 208 -3.54 -7.76 6.46
C THR A 208 -4.38 -8.23 5.29
N ILE A 209 -5.60 -7.72 5.21
CA ILE A 209 -6.34 -7.59 3.95
C ILE A 209 -6.15 -6.19 3.39
N VAL A 210 -6.29 -6.04 2.08
CA VAL A 210 -6.02 -4.83 1.32
C VAL A 210 -7.17 -4.60 0.33
N GLN A 211 -7.78 -3.43 0.41
CA GLN A 211 -8.74 -2.89 -0.53
C GLN A 211 -8.06 -1.80 -1.34
N ILE A 212 -8.11 -1.89 -2.68
CA ILE A 212 -7.47 -0.94 -3.59
C ILE A 212 -8.54 -0.32 -4.48
N ASP A 213 -8.48 1.00 -4.69
CA ASP A 213 -9.39 1.68 -5.61
C ASP A 213 -9.39 1.02 -7.01
N ARG A 214 -10.59 0.88 -7.56
CA ARG A 214 -10.78 0.23 -8.86
C ARG A 214 -10.35 1.15 -9.98
N HIS A 215 -9.20 0.84 -10.53
CA HIS A 215 -8.88 1.22 -11.89
C HIS A 215 -9.41 0.15 -12.86
N ALA A 216 -9.94 0.54 -14.03
CA ALA A 216 -10.45 -0.38 -15.07
C ALA A 216 -9.46 -1.45 -15.57
N LEU A 217 -8.22 -1.40 -15.08
CA LEU A 217 -7.10 -2.25 -15.41
C LEU A 217 -6.85 -3.34 -14.36
N TYR A 218 -7.63 -3.34 -13.26
CA TYR A 218 -7.46 -4.22 -12.10
C TYR A 218 -8.53 -5.30 -12.00
N ASP A 219 -9.64 -5.17 -12.73
CA ASP A 219 -10.79 -6.08 -12.71
C ASP A 219 -10.44 -7.55 -12.97
N SER A 220 -9.30 -7.83 -13.60
CA SER A 220 -8.84 -9.19 -13.88
C SER A 220 -8.22 -9.89 -12.66
N LEU A 221 -7.82 -9.17 -11.61
CA LEU A 221 -7.27 -9.75 -10.37
C LEU A 221 -8.33 -10.48 -9.54
N ASP A 222 -9.57 -10.04 -9.62
CA ASP A 222 -10.72 -10.69 -8.99
C ASP A 222 -11.25 -11.87 -9.81
N SER A 223 -10.62 -12.18 -10.96
CA SER A 223 -10.97 -13.37 -11.75
C SER A 223 -10.39 -14.65 -11.16
N ASP A 224 -11.21 -15.71 -11.17
CA ASP A 224 -11.12 -16.77 -10.17
C ASP A 224 -9.86 -17.64 -10.23
N GLU A 225 -9.25 -17.90 -11.40
CA GLU A 225 -8.28 -18.99 -11.49
C GLU A 225 -7.20 -18.85 -12.59
N LEU A 226 -5.93 -18.97 -12.18
CA LEU A 226 -4.80 -19.29 -13.04
C LEU A 226 -4.61 -20.80 -13.12
N LYS A 227 -4.19 -21.30 -14.30
CA LYS A 227 -3.71 -22.67 -14.45
C LYS A 227 -2.19 -22.70 -14.38
N ILE A 228 -1.65 -23.30 -13.31
CA ILE A 228 -0.22 -23.56 -13.14
C ILE A 228 -0.01 -25.07 -13.20
N GLU A 229 0.75 -25.55 -14.19
CA GLU A 229 1.01 -27.00 -14.40
C GLU A 229 -0.28 -27.86 -14.36
N GLY A 230 -1.34 -27.37 -15.02
CA GLY A 230 -2.64 -28.05 -15.07
C GLY A 230 -3.48 -27.97 -13.79
N THR A 231 -3.03 -27.25 -12.77
CA THR A 231 -3.76 -27.04 -11.50
C THR A 231 -4.32 -25.63 -11.44
N LYS A 232 -5.59 -25.51 -11.03
CA LYS A 232 -6.27 -24.23 -10.82
C LYS A 232 -5.85 -23.64 -9.48
N VAL A 233 -5.42 -22.39 -9.47
CA VAL A 233 -5.06 -21.61 -8.28
C VAL A 233 -5.62 -20.20 -8.40
N SER A 234 -5.87 -19.53 -7.28
CA SER A 234 -6.26 -18.10 -7.29
C SER A 234 -5.31 -17.26 -8.13
N GLY A 235 -5.86 -16.33 -8.91
CA GLY A 235 -5.10 -15.37 -9.72
C GLY A 235 -4.14 -14.50 -8.91
N GLN A 236 -4.44 -14.27 -7.62
CA GLN A 236 -3.63 -13.45 -6.72
C GLN A 236 -2.41 -14.18 -6.15
N LEU A 237 -2.40 -15.52 -6.20
CA LEU A 237 -1.37 -16.32 -5.55
C LEU A 237 0.06 -15.94 -5.98
N PRO A 238 0.38 -15.73 -7.28
CA PRO A 238 1.74 -15.41 -7.68
C PRO A 238 2.23 -14.05 -7.17
N ILE A 239 1.37 -13.01 -7.19
CA ILE A 239 1.75 -11.68 -6.68
C ILE A 239 1.91 -11.70 -5.15
N ILE A 240 1.01 -12.37 -4.43
CA ILE A 240 1.11 -12.50 -2.97
C ILE A 240 2.38 -13.27 -2.58
N ALA A 241 2.71 -14.34 -3.31
CA ALA A 241 3.96 -15.08 -3.08
C ALA A 241 5.20 -14.20 -3.31
N ALA A 242 5.21 -13.39 -4.37
CA ALA A 242 6.30 -12.45 -4.65
C ALA A 242 6.43 -11.37 -3.57
N LEU A 243 5.30 -10.76 -3.16
CA LEU A 243 5.25 -9.75 -2.10
C LEU A 243 5.70 -10.32 -0.75
N ARG A 244 5.27 -11.53 -0.38
CA ARG A 244 5.71 -12.19 0.86
C ARG A 244 7.20 -12.53 0.83
N ALA A 245 7.71 -13.04 -0.30
CA ALA A 245 9.13 -13.35 -0.45
C ALA A 245 10.01 -12.10 -0.31
N TYR A 246 9.59 -11.00 -0.95
CA TYR A 246 10.28 -9.72 -0.86
C TYR A 246 10.17 -9.10 0.54
N GLY A 247 8.95 -9.00 1.07
CA GLY A 247 8.63 -8.43 2.37
C GLY A 247 9.41 -9.12 3.49
N LYS A 248 9.40 -10.45 3.56
CA LYS A 248 10.19 -11.19 4.59
C LYS A 248 11.67 -10.85 4.62
N ARG A 249 12.23 -10.42 3.49
CA ARG A 249 13.64 -10.09 3.35
C ARG A 249 13.93 -8.62 3.63
N GLN A 250 13.07 -7.71 3.15
CA GLN A 250 13.32 -6.27 3.19
C GLN A 250 12.56 -5.56 4.33
N PHE A 251 11.37 -6.07 4.65
CA PHE A 251 10.38 -5.48 5.55
C PHE A 251 9.81 -6.57 6.49
N PRO A 252 10.63 -7.13 7.39
CA PRO A 252 10.24 -8.25 8.25
C PRO A 252 9.14 -7.92 9.27
N ASN A 253 8.89 -6.64 9.56
CA ASN A 253 7.83 -6.17 10.47
C ASN A 253 6.58 -5.69 9.74
N ALA A 254 6.60 -5.60 8.40
CA ALA A 254 5.39 -5.37 7.64
C ALA A 254 4.43 -6.58 7.75
N PRO A 255 3.10 -6.37 7.84
CA PRO A 255 2.15 -7.45 7.86
C PRO A 255 2.14 -8.19 6.51
N GLU A 256 2.02 -9.51 6.55
CA GLU A 256 1.84 -10.32 5.34
C GLU A 256 0.44 -10.11 4.77
N ILE A 257 0.33 -9.87 3.46
CA ILE A 257 -0.98 -9.84 2.80
C ILE A 257 -1.56 -11.25 2.81
N GLU A 258 -2.83 -11.39 3.20
CA GLU A 258 -3.53 -12.67 3.22
C GLU A 258 -3.67 -13.28 1.82
N ARG A 259 -3.84 -14.61 1.76
CA ARG A 259 -3.78 -15.40 0.50
C ARG A 259 -4.78 -14.93 -0.56
N GLU A 260 -5.95 -14.48 -0.14
CA GLU A 260 -6.99 -13.89 -0.98
C GLU A 260 -7.35 -12.52 -0.39
N GLY A 261 -6.33 -11.84 0.12
CA GLY A 261 -6.46 -10.61 0.88
C GLY A 261 -6.43 -9.36 0.03
N ILE A 262 -6.37 -9.44 -1.31
CA ILE A 262 -6.42 -8.26 -2.18
C ILE A 262 -7.83 -8.18 -2.75
N SER A 263 -8.51 -7.07 -2.54
CA SER A 263 -9.81 -6.77 -3.15
C SER A 263 -9.68 -5.49 -3.97
N VAL A 264 -10.09 -5.55 -5.23
CA VAL A 264 -10.19 -4.38 -6.10
C VAL A 264 -11.65 -3.92 -6.08
N CYS A 265 -11.90 -2.77 -5.47
CA CYS A 265 -13.26 -2.29 -5.26
C CYS A 265 -13.42 -0.86 -5.76
N PRO A 266 -14.57 -0.51 -6.39
CA PRO A 266 -14.93 0.88 -6.62
C PRO A 266 -14.81 1.73 -5.35
N ASP A 267 -14.47 3.01 -5.48
CA ASP A 267 -14.41 3.97 -4.36
C ASP A 267 -15.65 3.88 -3.45
N GLU A 268 -16.84 3.80 -4.06
CA GLU A 268 -18.12 3.74 -3.38
C GLU A 268 -18.33 2.50 -2.49
N ASP A 269 -17.58 1.43 -2.73
CA ASP A 269 -17.73 0.14 -2.06
C ASP A 269 -16.74 -0.04 -0.89
N SER A 270 -15.79 0.88 -0.69
CA SER A 270 -14.83 0.82 0.42
C SER A 270 -14.63 2.15 1.12
N PHE A 271 -14.98 2.19 2.41
CA PHE A 271 -14.72 3.35 3.26
C PHE A 271 -13.22 3.52 3.60
N LEU A 272 -12.42 2.45 3.52
CA LEU A 272 -10.97 2.56 3.67
C LEU A 272 -10.35 3.24 2.45
N VAL A 273 -10.76 2.87 1.23
CA VAL A 273 -10.33 3.55 0.00
C VAL A 273 -10.77 5.01 0.00
N GLN A 274 -12.03 5.31 0.37
CA GLN A 274 -12.51 6.69 0.52
C GLN A 274 -11.68 7.50 1.54
N ALA A 275 -11.30 6.88 2.67
CA ALA A 275 -10.44 7.53 3.65
C ALA A 275 -9.04 7.82 3.07
N ALA A 276 -8.46 6.88 2.31
CA ALA A 276 -7.19 7.09 1.62
C ALA A 276 -7.26 8.23 0.60
N ASP A 277 -8.30 8.30 -0.24
CA ASP A 277 -8.51 9.38 -1.21
C ASP A 277 -8.61 10.74 -0.53
N ILE A 278 -9.44 10.88 0.50
CA ILE A 278 -9.63 12.15 1.18
C ILE A 278 -8.32 12.60 1.83
N ILE A 279 -7.65 11.72 2.57
CA ILE A 279 -6.41 12.10 3.27
C ILE A 279 -5.31 12.44 2.26
N GLY A 280 -5.20 11.70 1.17
CA GLY A 280 -4.27 11.99 0.08
C GLY A 280 -4.52 13.38 -0.55
N ASN A 281 -5.78 13.68 -0.87
CA ASN A 281 -6.17 14.98 -1.42
C ASN A 281 -5.96 16.13 -0.41
N PHE A 282 -6.26 15.90 0.86
CA PHE A 282 -6.25 16.93 1.90
C PHE A 282 -4.82 17.22 2.39
N SER A 283 -3.98 16.20 2.52
CA SER A 283 -2.54 16.36 2.79
C SER A 283 -1.82 17.06 1.63
N THR A 284 -2.16 16.76 0.37
CA THR A 284 -1.65 17.51 -0.78
C THR A 284 -2.09 18.99 -0.75
N ALA A 285 -3.34 19.26 -0.37
CA ALA A 285 -3.83 20.63 -0.20
C ALA A 285 -3.12 21.38 0.94
N LEU A 286 -2.83 20.69 2.05
CA LEU A 286 -2.02 21.19 3.15
C LEU A 286 -0.62 21.57 2.65
N ALA A 287 0.01 20.71 1.85
CA ALA A 287 1.32 20.96 1.28
C ALA A 287 1.35 22.23 0.42
N PHE A 288 0.38 22.39 -0.48
CA PHE A 288 0.24 23.59 -1.28
C PHE A 288 0.08 24.85 -0.43
N ARG A 289 -0.73 24.80 0.63
CA ARG A 289 -0.93 25.94 1.52
C ARG A 289 0.34 26.30 2.27
N HIS A 290 1.06 25.31 2.79
CA HIS A 290 2.32 25.51 3.50
C HIS A 290 3.38 26.17 2.59
N LEU A 291 3.43 25.78 1.32
CA LEU A 291 4.30 26.38 0.29
C LEU A 291 3.76 27.72 -0.27
N GLY A 292 2.80 28.34 0.40
CA GLY A 292 2.29 29.69 0.09
C GLY A 292 1.32 29.78 -1.09
N ARG A 293 0.81 28.66 -1.61
CA ARG A 293 -0.20 28.69 -2.68
C ARG A 293 -1.54 29.14 -2.11
N LYS A 294 -2.11 30.20 -2.69
CA LYS A 294 -3.45 30.68 -2.36
C LYS A 294 -4.49 30.01 -3.26
N SER A 295 -5.41 29.26 -2.69
CA SER A 295 -6.51 28.64 -3.42
C SER A 295 -7.68 28.42 -2.48
N LYS A 296 -8.84 29.01 -2.77
CA LYS A 296 -10.04 28.87 -1.93
C LYS A 296 -10.41 27.41 -1.66
N SER A 297 -10.18 26.54 -2.64
CA SER A 297 -10.45 25.10 -2.51
C SER A 297 -9.43 24.42 -1.59
N ASN A 298 -8.12 24.68 -1.80
CA ASN A 298 -7.07 24.09 -0.97
C ASN A 298 -7.10 24.64 0.46
N ASP A 299 -7.37 25.93 0.63
CA ASP A 299 -7.52 26.58 1.93
C ASP A 299 -8.64 25.91 2.74
N LEU A 300 -9.75 25.59 2.06
CA LEU A 300 -10.86 24.90 2.68
C LEU A 300 -10.49 23.46 3.08
N LYS A 301 -9.96 22.65 2.15
CA LYS A 301 -9.49 21.28 2.45
C LYS A 301 -8.50 21.29 3.61
N CYS A 302 -7.51 22.18 3.56
CA CYS A 302 -6.51 22.33 4.59
C CYS A 302 -7.11 22.73 5.94
N SER A 303 -8.01 23.72 5.99
CA SER A 303 -8.65 24.11 7.26
C SER A 303 -9.43 22.96 7.90
N THR A 304 -10.15 22.18 7.08
CA THR A 304 -10.88 21.00 7.53
C THR A 304 -9.93 19.92 8.03
N PHE A 305 -8.85 19.66 7.31
CA PHE A 305 -7.84 18.68 7.69
C PHE A 305 -7.13 19.07 8.99
N HIS A 306 -6.67 20.32 9.08
CA HIS A 306 -5.99 20.86 10.26
C HIS A 306 -6.91 20.93 11.49
N GLN A 307 -8.23 21.09 11.30
CA GLN A 307 -9.17 21.04 12.42
C GLN A 307 -9.23 19.63 13.05
N VAL A 308 -8.95 18.58 12.28
CA VAL A 308 -9.05 17.19 12.75
C VAL A 308 -7.69 16.62 13.14
N PHE A 309 -6.62 16.94 12.41
CA PHE A 309 -5.29 16.35 12.61
C PHE A 309 -4.21 17.37 12.96
N GLY A 310 -4.53 18.67 13.08
CA GLY A 310 -3.52 19.73 13.19
C GLY A 310 -2.60 19.61 14.41
N ASP A 311 -3.03 18.92 15.46
CA ASP A 311 -2.24 18.59 16.65
C ASP A 311 -1.30 17.39 16.47
N LEU A 312 -1.51 16.57 15.44
CA LEU A 312 -0.67 15.41 15.09
C LEU A 312 0.33 15.71 13.98
N ILE A 313 0.24 16.89 13.35
CA ILE A 313 1.09 17.25 12.20
C ILE A 313 2.26 18.07 12.71
N ASP A 314 3.46 17.50 12.59
CA ASP A 314 4.68 18.27 12.74
C ASP A 314 5.01 19.00 11.43
N PHE A 315 5.00 20.33 11.49
CA PHE A 315 5.32 21.18 10.35
C PHE A 315 6.81 21.52 10.26
N SER A 316 7.65 21.14 11.23
CA SER A 316 9.09 21.45 11.19
C SER A 316 9.80 20.76 10.04
N ASP A 317 9.36 19.55 9.70
CA ASP A 317 10.02 18.66 8.72
C ASP A 317 9.38 18.74 7.33
N PHE A 318 8.26 19.45 7.23
CA PHE A 318 7.52 19.65 5.99
C PHE A 318 8.28 20.37 4.84
N PRO A 319 9.25 21.29 5.09
CA PRO A 319 9.80 22.13 4.01
C PRO A 319 11.01 21.56 3.25
N GLU A 320 11.64 20.44 3.64
CA GLU A 320 12.88 20.00 2.98
C GLU A 320 12.65 19.07 1.76
N GLY A 321 11.55 18.31 1.73
CA GLY A 321 11.33 17.29 0.70
C GLY A 321 10.53 17.73 -0.53
N VAL A 322 9.84 18.86 -0.45
CA VAL A 322 8.80 19.26 -1.43
C VAL A 322 8.83 20.76 -1.69
N GLU A 323 8.68 21.14 -2.95
CA GLU A 323 8.71 22.52 -3.42
C GLU A 323 7.52 22.85 -4.32
N ARG A 324 7.33 24.14 -4.58
CA ARG A 324 6.32 24.63 -5.52
C ARG A 324 6.98 25.09 -6.80
N ASN A 325 6.58 24.49 -7.93
CA ASN A 325 6.93 24.96 -9.26
C ASN A 325 5.68 25.53 -9.95
N GLY A 326 5.47 26.85 -9.80
CA GLY A 326 4.28 27.53 -10.29
C GLY A 326 3.01 27.06 -9.57
N ASP A 327 2.15 26.32 -10.30
CA ASP A 327 0.90 25.72 -9.81
C ASP A 327 1.05 24.25 -9.41
N GLU A 328 2.24 23.67 -9.59
CA GLU A 328 2.52 22.28 -9.26
C GLU A 328 3.30 22.15 -7.96
N LEU A 329 3.12 21.00 -7.35
CA LEU A 329 3.95 20.51 -6.27
C LEU A 329 4.96 19.55 -6.90
N VAL A 330 6.23 19.76 -6.58
CA VAL A 330 7.35 18.97 -7.09
C VAL A 330 8.22 18.52 -5.92
N LEU A 331 8.98 17.44 -6.08
CA LEU A 331 9.97 17.08 -5.07
C LEU A 331 11.18 18.03 -5.17
N ALA A 332 11.75 18.36 -4.01
CA ALA A 332 12.98 19.15 -3.95
C ALA A 332 14.15 18.41 -4.64
N PRO A 333 15.15 19.12 -5.20
CA PRO A 333 16.32 18.47 -5.79
C PRO A 333 17.00 17.49 -4.83
N GLY A 334 17.19 16.24 -5.26
CA GLY A 334 17.78 15.18 -4.43
C GLY A 334 16.78 14.34 -3.63
N SER A 335 15.50 14.75 -3.58
CA SER A 335 14.43 14.00 -2.92
C SER A 335 13.76 13.03 -3.89
N ALA A 336 13.83 11.73 -3.58
CA ALA A 336 13.16 10.69 -4.38
C ALA A 336 11.66 10.54 -4.03
N SER A 337 11.31 10.84 -2.79
CA SER A 337 9.94 10.77 -2.28
C SER A 337 9.68 11.78 -1.17
N PHE A 338 8.42 12.18 -1.04
CA PHE A 338 7.90 12.90 0.12
C PHE A 338 6.80 12.07 0.76
N THR A 339 6.86 11.86 2.07
CA THR A 339 5.87 11.06 2.81
C THR A 339 5.32 11.85 3.98
N PHE A 340 4.00 11.92 4.04
CA PHE A 340 3.24 12.41 5.18
C PHE A 340 2.66 11.20 5.94
N SER A 341 2.69 11.18 7.26
CA SER A 341 2.14 10.05 8.05
C SER A 341 1.49 10.51 9.35
N ILE A 342 0.48 9.76 9.80
CA ILE A 342 -0.27 9.96 11.04
C ILE A 342 -0.43 8.60 11.73
N GLY A 343 -0.19 8.54 13.04
CA GLY A 343 -0.32 7.30 13.83
C GLY A 343 0.87 6.35 13.66
N GLY A 344 0.66 5.06 13.97
CA GLY A 344 1.69 4.01 13.92
C GLY A 344 2.27 3.65 15.28
N ALA A 345 2.98 2.50 15.34
CA ALA A 345 3.46 1.85 16.56
C ALA A 345 4.47 2.65 17.44
N GLY A 346 4.83 3.87 17.04
CA GLY A 346 5.81 4.74 17.70
C GLY A 346 5.32 6.14 18.07
N VAL A 347 4.01 6.41 17.94
CA VAL A 347 3.37 7.66 18.36
C VAL A 347 2.63 7.46 19.68
#